data_AF-A0A349AWG4-F1
#
_entry.id   AF-A0A349AWG4-F1
#
_cell.length_a   1.000
_cell.length_b   1.000
_cell.length_c   1.000
_cell.angle_alpha   90.00
_cell.angle_beta   90.00
_cell.angle_gamma   90.00
#
_symmetry.space_group_name_H-M   'P 1'
#
loop_
_entity.id
_entity.type
_entity.pdbx_description
1 polymer ?
#
loop_
_entity_poly.entity_id
_entity_poly.type
_entity_poly.pdbx_seq_one_letter_code
_entity_poly.pdbx_strand_id
1 'polypeptide(L)' 'MIRAAELLEAENESIARIMTLEMGKTLKSARGEAAKCAKGMRYYAENAEALLADE' A
#
# COMPACT_ATOMS: atom_id res chain seq x y z
N MET A 1 2.51 -9.83 5.67
CA MET A 1 2.43 -8.64 4.80
C MET A 1 1.66 -8.89 3.49
N ILE A 2 1.78 -10.06 2.84
CA ILE A 2 1.05 -10.36 1.57
C ILE A 2 -0.46 -10.15 1.66
N ARG A 3 -1.13 -10.70 2.68
CA ARG A 3 -2.59 -10.55 2.84
C ARG A 3 -3.03 -9.09 2.95
N ALA A 4 -2.23 -8.24 3.58
CA ALA A 4 -2.54 -6.81 3.70
C ALA A 4 -2.42 -6.09 2.35
N ALA A 5 -1.42 -6.45 1.53
CA ALA A 5 -1.28 -5.91 0.18
C ALA A 5 -2.50 -6.25 -0.69
N GLU A 6 -2.98 -7.49 -0.63
CA GLU A 6 -4.17 -7.94 -1.36
C GLU A 6 -5.43 -7.17 -0.97
N LEU A 7 -5.64 -6.94 0.33
CA LEU A 7 -6.78 -6.15 0.81
C LEU A 7 -6.70 -4.70 0.32
N LEU A 8 -5.50 -4.10 0.37
CA LEU A 8 -5.29 -2.72 -0.07
C LEU A 8 -5.49 -2.54 -1.58
N GLU A 9 -5.15 -3.57 -2.37
CA GLU A 9 -5.43 -3.62 -3.81
C GLU A 9 -6.93 -3.83 -4.09
N ALA A 10 -7.58 -4.76 -3.40
CA ALA A 10 -9.00 -5.06 -3.55
C ALA A 10 -9.89 -3.86 -3.18
N GLU A 11 -9.49 -3.08 -2.17
CA GLU A 11 -10.24 -1.94 -1.66
C GLU A 11 -9.70 -0.59 -2.15
N ASN A 12 -8.81 -0.58 -3.15
CA ASN A 12 -8.08 0.62 -3.59
C ASN A 12 -9.00 1.83 -3.82
N GLU A 13 -10.16 1.64 -4.43
CA GLU A 13 -11.11 2.73 -4.66
C GLU A 13 -11.76 3.27 -3.38
N SER A 14 -12.16 2.37 -2.47
CA SER A 14 -12.78 2.78 -1.22
C SER A 14 -11.80 3.62 -0.40
N ILE A 15 -10.56 3.14 -0.30
CA ILE A 15 -9.47 3.80 0.41
C ILE A 15 -9.12 5.13 -0.28
N ALA A 16 -8.99 5.15 -1.60
CA ALA A 16 -8.68 6.37 -2.33
C ALA A 16 -9.76 7.44 -2.14
N ARG A 17 -11.05 7.05 -2.10
CA ARG A 17 -12.14 7.97 -1.80
C ARG A 17 -12.06 8.53 -0.39
N ILE A 18 -11.78 7.70 0.61
CA ILE A 18 -11.59 8.17 2.01
C ILE A 18 -10.46 9.21 2.04
N MET A 19 -9.31 8.89 1.43
CA MET A 19 -8.17 9.80 1.41
C MET A 19 -8.46 11.14 0.72
N THR A 20 -9.26 11.10 -0.35
CA THR A 20 -9.73 12.31 -1.01
C THR A 20 -10.68 13.12 -0.13
N LEU A 21 -11.64 12.47 0.51
CA LEU A 21 -12.67 13.13 1.32
C LEU A 21 -12.10 13.74 2.60
N GLU A 22 -11.19 13.06 3.27
CA GLU A 22 -10.68 13.48 4.58
C GLU A 22 -9.46 14.42 4.48
N MET A 23 -8.64 14.29 3.43
CA MET A 23 -7.39 15.06 3.32
C MET A 23 -7.27 15.90 2.04
N GLY A 24 -8.27 15.87 1.16
CA GLY A 24 -8.29 16.68 -0.06
C GLY A 24 -7.34 16.23 -1.17
N LYS A 25 -6.78 15.01 -1.10
CA LYS A 25 -5.96 14.45 -2.19
C LYS A 25 -6.82 14.27 -3.44
N THR A 26 -6.24 14.47 -4.62
CA THR A 26 -6.93 14.07 -5.86
C THR A 26 -7.17 12.55 -5.85
N LEU A 27 -8.29 12.09 -6.41
CA LEU A 27 -8.60 10.66 -6.44
C LEU A 27 -7.51 9.85 -7.16
N LYS A 28 -6.93 10.41 -8.22
CA LYS A 28 -5.80 9.80 -8.94
C LYS A 28 -4.56 9.62 -8.05
N SER A 29 -4.17 10.66 -7.30
CA SER A 29 -3.01 10.55 -6.39
C SER A 29 -3.29 9.57 -5.24
N ALA A 30 -4.52 9.56 -4.72
CA ALA A 30 -4.91 8.67 -3.63
C ALA A 30 -4.88 7.18 -4.04
N ARG A 31 -5.39 6.85 -5.23
CA ARG A 31 -5.27 5.49 -5.81
C ARG A 31 -3.82 5.05 -5.95
N GLY A 32 -2.99 5.96 -6.47
CA GLY A 32 -1.56 5.74 -6.65
C GLY A 32 -0.83 5.50 -5.33
N GLU A 33 -1.20 6.21 -4.27
CA GLU A 33 -0.64 6.03 -2.94
C GLU A 33 -1.02 4.68 -2.33
N ALA A 34 -2.31 4.29 -2.39
CA ALA A 34 -2.75 2.97 -1.94
C ALA A 34 -2.01 1.85 -2.70
N ALA A 35 -1.88 1.96 -4.02
CA ALA A 35 -1.13 0.99 -4.83
C ALA A 35 0.38 0.96 -4.46
N LYS A 36 1.00 2.11 -4.21
CA LYS A 36 2.39 2.21 -3.77
C LYS A 36 2.60 1.52 -2.43
N CYS A 37 1.68 1.71 -1.48
CA CYS A 37 1.74 1.04 -0.18
C CYS A 37 1.62 -0.48 -0.32
N ALA A 38 0.70 -0.99 -1.14
CA ALA A 38 0.58 -2.44 -1.40
C ALA A 38 1.88 -3.02 -1.98
N LYS A 39 2.51 -2.31 -2.93
CA LYS A 39 3.82 -2.68 -3.48
C LYS A 39 4.89 -2.73 -2.38
N GLY A 40 4.93 -1.73 -1.50
CA GLY A 40 5.87 -1.72 -0.36
C GLY A 40 5.67 -2.90 0.58
N MET A 41 4.42 -3.27 0.85
CA MET A 41 4.08 -4.44 1.67
C MET A 41 4.60 -5.74 1.03
N ARG A 42 4.44 -5.91 -0.30
CA ARG A 42 4.98 -7.08 -1.02
C ARG A 42 6.51 -7.12 -0.98
N TYR A 43 7.16 -5.99 -1.23
CA TYR A 43 8.62 -5.88 -1.14
C TYR A 43 9.14 -6.33 0.22
N TYR A 44 8.59 -5.81 1.32
CA TYR A 44 9.03 -6.24 2.65
C TYR A 44 8.66 -7.69 2.95
N ALA A 45 7.53 -8.21 2.46
CA ALA A 45 7.19 -9.62 2.62
C ALA A 45 8.25 -10.55 2.00
N GLU A 46 8.82 -10.14 0.86
CA GLU A 46 9.81 -10.93 0.09
C GLU A 46 11.24 -10.73 0.59
N ASN A 47 11.57 -9.54 1.08
CA ASN A 47 12.96 -9.14 1.33
C ASN A 47 13.32 -8.99 2.82
N ALA A 48 12.35 -9.08 3.74
CA ALA A 48 12.59 -8.81 5.17
C ALA A 48 13.69 -9.68 5.78
N GLU A 49 13.79 -10.95 5.40
CA GLU A 49 14.83 -11.86 5.92
C GLU A 49 16.24 -11.36 5.57
N ALA A 50 16.49 -11.06 4.29
CA ALA A 50 17.79 -10.53 3.85
C ALA A 50 18.09 -9.15 4.43
N LEU A 51 17.08 -8.30 4.59
CA LEU A 51 17.24 -6.96 5.16
C LEU A 51 17.54 -6.97 6.66
N LEU A 52 17.27 -8.08 7.35
CA LEU A 52 17.46 -8.24 8.79
C LEU A 52 18.53 -9.28 9.14
N ALA A 53 19.23 -9.83 8.14
CA ALA A 53 20.35 -10.72 8.37
C ALA A 53 21.50 -9.97 9.05
N ASP A 54 22.18 -10.64 9.97
CA ASP A 54 23.39 -10.10 10.61
C ASP A 54 24.48 -9.84 9.56
N GLU A 55 25.27 -8.78 9.76
CA GLU A 55 26.44 -8.44 8.94
C GLU A 55 27.62 -9.41 9.17
#